data_AF-A0A2A5KMF5-F1
#
_entry.id   AF-A0A2A5KMF5-F1
#
_cell.length_a   1.000
_cell.length_b   1.000
_cell.length_c   1.000
_cell.angle_alpha   90.00
_cell.angle_beta   90.00
_cell.angle_gamma   90.00
#
_symmetry.space_group_name_H-M   'P 1'
#
loop_
_entity.id
_entity.type
_entity.pdbx_description
1 polymer ?
#
loop_
_entity_poly.entity_id
_entity_poly.type
_entity_poly.pdbx_seq_one_letter_code
_entity_poly.pdbx_strand_id
1 'polypeptide(L)'
;MHYFKPSLKRSHQVFVAGDGSIWIGKNSGKSKKIIQSPPPWVTGLVSKLDGEHTIPRILSELKSERYDLTKCDVQDFVSALAGCGLIEES
;
A
#
# COMPACT_ATOMS: atom_id res chain seq x y z
N MET A 1 3.70 5.35 -22.65
CA MET A 1 3.56 4.27 -21.65
C MET A 1 2.77 4.82 -20.48
N HIS A 2 1.56 4.32 -20.25
CA HIS A 2 0.81 4.64 -19.04
C HIS A 2 1.42 3.87 -17.88
N TYR A 3 2.12 4.57 -17.00
CA TYR A 3 2.59 3.96 -15.76
C TYR A 3 1.40 3.76 -14.83
N PHE A 4 1.21 2.52 -14.35
CA PHE A 4 0.18 2.19 -13.38
C PHE A 4 0.39 3.00 -12.10
N LYS A 5 -0.67 3.70 -11.68
CA LYS A 5 -0.72 4.50 -10.46
C LYS A 5 -1.67 3.79 -9.47
N PRO A 6 -1.16 2.98 -8.55
CA PRO A 6 -2.03 2.30 -7.61
C PRO A 6 -2.72 3.31 -6.68
N SER A 7 -4.01 3.10 -6.45
CA SER A 7 -4.80 3.87 -5.49
C SER A 7 -5.55 2.91 -4.58
N LEU A 8 -5.51 3.13 -3.27
CA LEU A 8 -6.41 2.42 -2.36
C LEU A 8 -7.85 2.83 -2.62
N LYS A 9 -8.78 1.90 -2.40
CA LYS A 9 -10.20 2.20 -2.52
C LYS A 9 -10.58 3.40 -1.68
N ARG A 10 -11.25 4.40 -2.27
CA ARG A 10 -11.66 5.63 -1.57
C ARG A 10 -12.56 5.38 -0.37
N SER A 11 -13.25 4.24 -0.36
CA SER A 11 -14.10 3.78 0.74
C SER A 11 -13.33 3.14 1.90
N HIS A 12 -12.01 2.94 1.76
CA HIS A 12 -11.15 2.31 2.76
C HIS A 12 -10.24 3.34 3.40
N GLN A 13 -9.99 3.16 4.69
CA GLN A 13 -9.03 3.92 5.46
C GLN A 13 -7.90 3.02 5.91
N VAL A 14 -6.74 3.64 6.12
CA VAL A 14 -5.53 3.00 6.62
C VAL A 14 -5.31 3.47 8.04
N PHE A 15 -5.19 2.52 8.97
CA PHE A 15 -4.82 2.79 10.36
C PHE A 15 -3.57 2.00 10.70
N VAL A 16 -2.60 2.68 11.32
CA VAL A 16 -1.40 2.04 11.88
C VAL A 16 -1.62 1.92 13.38
N ALA A 17 -1.64 0.69 13.88
CA ALA A 17 -1.80 0.42 15.31
C ALA A 17 -0.48 0.66 16.05
N GLY A 18 -0.56 0.84 17.37
CA GLY A 18 0.63 1.11 18.22
C GLY A 18 1.63 -0.03 18.28
N ASP A 19 1.25 -1.24 17.87
CA ASP A 19 2.11 -2.43 17.72
C ASP A 19 2.78 -2.52 16.34
N GLY A 20 2.55 -1.54 15.46
CA GLY A 20 3.05 -1.53 14.08
C GLY A 20 2.19 -2.30 13.07
N SER A 21 1.09 -2.93 13.49
CA SER A 21 0.15 -3.58 12.57
C SER A 21 -0.56 -2.55 11.69
N ILE A 22 -0.79 -2.88 10.42
CA ILE A 22 -1.51 -2.01 9.47
C ILE A 22 -2.90 -2.57 9.20
N TRP A 23 -3.89 -1.71 9.33
CA TRP A 23 -5.30 -2.04 9.16
C TRP A 23 -5.85 -1.27 7.96
N ILE A 24 -6.35 -1.99 6.96
CA ILE A 24 -6.95 -1.40 5.77
C ILE A 24 -8.40 -1.85 5.70
N GLY A 25 -9.35 -0.94 5.81
CA GLY A 25 -10.76 -1.33 5.88
C GLY A 25 -11.75 -0.19 5.73
N LYS A 26 -13.01 -0.55 5.51
CA LYS A 26 -14.12 0.41 5.47
C LYS A 26 -14.42 0.94 6.87
N ASN A 27 -14.83 2.20 6.97
CA ASN A 27 -15.33 2.78 8.23
C ASN A 27 -16.52 2.03 8.84
N SER A 28 -17.26 1.24 8.06
CA SER A 28 -18.40 0.46 8.53
C SER A 28 -18.03 -0.81 9.30
N GLY A 29 -16.75 -1.08 9.56
CA GLY A 29 -16.27 -2.16 10.43
C GLY A 29 -16.39 -3.59 9.88
N LYS A 30 -17.08 -3.79 8.75
CA LYS A 30 -17.39 -5.13 8.20
C LYS A 30 -16.30 -5.74 7.30
N SER A 31 -15.37 -4.94 6.79
CA SER A 31 -14.34 -5.41 5.86
C SER A 31 -13.02 -4.74 6.20
N LYS A 32 -12.12 -5.49 6.83
CA LYS A 32 -10.81 -5.03 7.29
C LYS A 32 -9.77 -6.11 7.02
N LYS A 33 -8.73 -5.76 6.27
CA LYS A 33 -7.51 -6.54 6.16
C LYS A 33 -6.55 -6.04 7.23
N ILE A 34 -5.97 -6.99 7.97
CA ILE A 34 -4.93 -6.72 8.96
C ILE A 34 -3.64 -7.29 8.41
N ILE A 35 -2.59 -6.47 8.39
CA ILE A 35 -1.23 -6.88 8.07
C ILE A 35 -0.48 -6.81 9.39
N GLN A 36 -0.19 -7.98 9.95
CA GLN A 36 0.53 -8.09 11.21
C GLN A 36 2.03 -8.06 10.94
N SER A 37 2.78 -7.33 11.77
CA SER A 37 4.24 -7.21 11.68
C SER A 37 4.76 -6.96 10.25
N PRO A 38 4.23 -5.95 9.53
CA PRO A 38 4.67 -5.68 8.17
C PRO A 38 6.15 -5.27 8.14
N PRO A 39 6.85 -5.51 7.02
CA PRO A 39 8.14 -4.90 6.77
C PRO A 39 8.07 -3.36 6.95
N PRO A 40 9.13 -2.71 7.46
CA PRO A 40 9.11 -1.28 7.80
C PRO A 40 8.69 -0.35 6.65
N TRP A 41 9.01 -0.73 5.41
CA TRP A 41 8.67 0.05 4.22
C TRP A 41 7.18 0.04 3.86
N VAL A 42 6.38 -0.90 4.38
CA VAL A 42 4.98 -1.06 4.00
C VAL A 42 4.15 0.15 4.44
N THR A 43 4.39 0.72 5.61
CA THR A 43 3.66 1.91 6.07
C THR A 43 3.89 3.09 5.11
N GLY A 44 5.15 3.29 4.71
CA GLY A 44 5.53 4.33 3.74
C GLY A 44 5.05 4.05 2.33
N LEU A 45 4.87 2.77 1.95
CA LEU A 45 4.28 2.37 0.69
C LEU A 45 2.78 2.68 0.66
N VAL A 46 2.04 2.20 1.67
CA VAL A 46 0.59 2.31 1.75
C VAL A 46 0.13 3.77 1.74
N SER A 47 0.89 4.67 2.36
CA SER A 47 0.60 6.12 2.33
C SER A 47 0.76 6.77 0.95
N LYS A 48 1.47 6.10 0.02
CA LYS A 48 1.71 6.56 -1.36
C LYS A 48 0.83 5.83 -2.39
N LEU A 49 -0.08 4.97 -1.95
CA LEU A 49 -1.10 4.35 -2.82
C LEU A 49 -2.29 5.30 -2.99
N ASP A 50 -2.02 6.48 -3.52
CA ASP A 50 -2.96 7.60 -3.61
C ASP A 50 -3.55 7.81 -5.01
N GLY A 51 -3.10 7.06 -6.02
CA GLY A 51 -3.48 7.25 -7.42
C GLY A 51 -2.69 8.35 -8.13
N GLU A 52 -1.75 9.01 -7.45
CA GLU A 52 -0.87 10.01 -8.03
C GLU A 52 0.54 9.47 -8.28
N HIS A 53 1.03 8.63 -7.36
CA HIS A 53 2.36 8.05 -7.45
C HIS A 53 2.38 6.80 -8.35
N THR A 54 3.36 6.73 -9.23
CA THR A 54 3.63 5.53 -10.03
C THR A 54 4.52 4.57 -9.25
N ILE A 55 4.45 3.27 -9.56
CA ILE A 55 5.31 2.25 -8.91
C ILE A 55 6.81 2.63 -8.90
N PRO A 56 7.43 3.10 -10.01
CA PRO A 56 8.83 3.52 -9.99
C PRO A 56 9.10 4.71 -9.06
N ARG A 57 8.15 5.65 -8.97
CA ARG A 57 8.27 6.82 -8.09
C ARG A 57 8.21 6.40 -6.62
N ILE A 58 7.23 5.57 -6.25
CA ILE A 58 7.10 5.02 -4.89
C ILE A 58 8.40 4.30 -4.48
N LEU A 59 8.94 3.44 -5.36
CA LEU A 59 10.20 2.74 -5.10
C LEU A 59 11.37 3.70 -4.86
N SER A 60 11.49 4.75 -5.69
CA SER A 60 12.56 5.75 -5.56
C SER A 60 12.48 6.51 -4.24
N GLU A 61 11.27 6.87 -3.82
CA GLU A 61 11.04 7.58 -2.55
C GLU A 61 11.36 6.68 -1.35
N LEU A 62 10.89 5.43 -1.34
CA LEU A 62 11.19 4.48 -0.26
C LEU A 62 12.69 4.14 -0.17
N LYS A 63 13.39 4.02 -1.30
CA LYS A 63 14.85 3.86 -1.30
C LYS A 63 15.57 5.08 -0.75
N SER A 64 15.05 6.28 -1.00
CA SER A 64 15.59 7.53 -0.44
C SER A 64 15.41 7.59 1.07
N GLU A 65 14.33 6.97 1.59
CA GLU A 65 14.10 6.72 3.02
C GLU A 65 14.96 5.58 3.60
N ARG A 66 15.94 5.06 2.83
CA ARG A 66 16.90 3.99 3.22
C ARG A 66 16.28 2.61 3.43
N TYR A 67 15.08 2.37 2.93
CA TYR A 67 14.53 1.02 2.92
C TYR A 67 15.22 0.15 1.85
N ASP A 68 15.52 -1.09 2.22
CA ASP A 68 15.99 -2.11 1.31
C ASP A 68 14.78 -2.88 0.74
N LEU A 69 14.40 -2.53 -0.48
CA LEU A 69 13.33 -3.19 -1.23
C LEU A 69 13.59 -3.11 -2.74
N THR A 70 13.04 -4.08 -3.45
CA THR A 70 13.11 -4.20 -4.89
C THR A 70 11.82 -3.70 -5.55
N LYS A 71 11.86 -3.56 -6.87
CA LYS A 71 10.66 -3.29 -7.66
C LYS A 71 9.63 -4.42 -7.51
N CYS A 72 10.10 -5.68 -7.45
CA CYS A 72 9.24 -6.84 -7.30
C CYS A 72 8.49 -6.78 -5.96
N ASP A 73 9.15 -6.44 -4.86
CA ASP A 73 8.50 -6.32 -3.54
C ASP A 73 7.32 -5.35 -3.56
N VAL A 74 7.50 -4.19 -4.22
CA VAL A 74 6.43 -3.21 -4.40
C VAL A 74 5.30 -3.76 -5.25
N GLN A 75 5.63 -4.39 -6.38
CA GLN A 75 4.64 -4.93 -7.31
C GLN A 75 3.84 -6.07 -6.68
N ASP A 76 4.51 -7.03 -6.05
CA ASP A 76 3.89 -8.18 -5.40
C ASP A 76 2.97 -7.74 -4.26
N PHE A 77 3.38 -6.74 -3.47
CA PHE A 77 2.53 -6.20 -2.42
C PHE A 77 1.29 -5.49 -2.98
N VAL A 78 1.45 -4.66 -4.01
CA VAL A 78 0.32 -3.99 -4.68
C VAL A 78 -0.62 -5.00 -5.33
N SER A 79 -0.08 -6.04 -5.97
CA SER A 79 -0.86 -7.16 -6.53
C SER A 79 -1.61 -7.94 -5.45
N ALA A 80 -1.00 -8.17 -4.28
CA ALA A 80 -1.67 -8.81 -3.16
C ALA A 80 -2.83 -7.96 -2.61
N LEU A 81 -2.66 -6.63 -2.53
CA LEU A 81 -3.74 -5.71 -2.17
C LEU A 81 -4.85 -5.70 -3.23
N ALA A 82 -4.50 -5.73 -4.51
CA ALA A 82 -5.47 -5.82 -5.61
C ALA A 82 -6.26 -7.13 -5.55
N GLY A 83 -5.59 -8.27 -5.30
CA GLY A 83 -6.24 -9.56 -5.07
C GLY A 83 -7.13 -9.61 -3.83
N CYS A 84 -6.88 -8.75 -2.84
CA CYS A 84 -7.77 -8.53 -1.70
C CYS A 84 -8.91 -7.53 -1.99
N GLY A 85 -8.98 -7.00 -3.22
CA GLY A 85 -9.98 -6.01 -3.63
C GLY A 85 -9.81 -4.67 -2.93
N LEU A 86 -8.59 -4.29 -2.51
CA LEU A 86 -8.29 -3.06 -1.78
C LEU A 86 -7.77 -1.93 -2.68
N ILE A 87 -7.33 -2.25 -3.90
CA ILE A 87 -6.89 -1.28 -4.91
C ILE A 87 -8.09 -0.89 -5.78
N GLU A 88 -8.20 0.38 -6.17
CA GLU A 88 -9.12 0.84 -7.21
C GLU A 88 -8.67 0.26 -8.56
N GLU A 89 -9.56 -0.43 -9.25
CA GLU A 89 -9.35 -0.80 -10.65
C GLU A 89 -9.59 0.46 -11.50
N SER A 90 -8.53 0.97 -12.14
CA SER A 90 -8.64 2.02 -13.18
C SER A 90 -8.73 1.40 -14.56
#